data_AF-A0A243RMR0-F1
#
_entry.id   AF-A0A243RMR0-F1
#
_cell.length_a   1.000
_cell.length_b   1.000
_cell.length_c   1.000
_cell.angle_alpha   90.00
_cell.angle_beta   90.00
_cell.angle_gamma   90.00
#
_symmetry.space_group_name_H-M   'P 1'
#
loop_
_entity.id
_entity.type
_entity.pdbx_description
1 polymer ?
#
loop_
_entity_poly.entity_id
_entity_poly.type
_entity_poly.pdbx_seq_one_letter_code
_entity_poly.pdbx_strand_id
1 'polypeptide(L)'
;MPANNPPDQSPTPGQQPDRTIAYRWNEGAQQNSQPHAQGHPQQGGYPQQGQPGYPQQPGYPQQNYGQQQGQPGYQQQQPNYGQPQGGYPQQGQPGYQQSQPGYQQQGQPGYQQQNYGQQPGWQQQGPDFLGTGQPAPPARKGGKGWLIAVVAALVVVLVGGGGAFAVNLLSGGGTQPHDVLPGNAIGYVRLDFDPAANQKLALFSIARKFTVTKDSFTGDDPRKAIFDLAKKSGFDKMDYAADVQSWLGDRVGLAALPPAKKGAEPGFVVAVQVTDEAKAKAGITKLMGEEKYGLAFREDYALLSATQPEADQAAKAAPLSDNANFSDDLSALGETGVLSFWMDAGKLADLASEIAPQDPATLAQIKNARVAGALRFDGQYVELAGISRGAKALEGMGEPEPSKIGQLPASTAGAISISGLGDVIGKQWAQIMKSADQAGGGGSFQQFADQAQQKYGLALPADLATLLGKNLTLAVDANGLDGGQPKFGARITTDPAKAQEVVGKIEKFLADSGTSVPQLAKVPGDGTFVLASSQDYAAELAKDGSLLDDETFKLAIPDAGAATFAAYVDLNKVEKLYLETLQGDDKANLQQLRAVGISGTQSGTDASFSLRVLFD
;
A
#
# COMPACT_ATOMS: atom_id res chain seq x y z
N MET A 1 -26.81 -48.65 22.08
CA MET A 1 -28.16 -49.02 22.58
C MET A 1 -28.00 -49.90 23.81
N PRO A 2 -28.97 -49.94 24.75
CA PRO A 2 -30.13 -49.05 24.88
C PRO A 2 -29.72 -47.68 25.50
N ALA A 3 -30.42 -46.54 25.42
CA ALA A 3 -31.81 -46.18 25.05
C ALA A 3 -32.86 -46.25 26.19
N ASN A 4 -33.40 -45.09 26.57
CA ASN A 4 -34.85 -44.83 26.56
C ASN A 4 -35.18 -43.34 26.87
N ASN A 5 -35.99 -42.73 26.01
CA ASN A 5 -36.70 -41.47 26.25
C ASN A 5 -38.11 -41.78 26.81
N PRO A 6 -38.75 -40.80 27.47
CA PRO A 6 -40.17 -40.49 27.31
C PRO A 6 -40.38 -39.28 26.36
N PRO A 7 -41.59 -39.06 25.82
CA PRO A 7 -41.76 -38.35 24.54
C PRO A 7 -42.29 -36.91 24.60
N ASP A 8 -42.24 -36.27 23.42
CA ASP A 8 -42.97 -35.12 22.90
C ASP A 8 -43.98 -34.38 23.79
N GLN A 9 -43.72 -33.08 24.00
CA GLN A 9 -44.76 -32.04 23.90
C GLN A 9 -44.18 -30.80 23.20
N SER A 10 -44.80 -30.37 22.10
CA SER A 10 -44.46 -29.14 21.39
C SER A 10 -45.32 -27.96 21.89
N PRO A 11 -44.73 -26.78 22.16
CA PRO A 11 -45.44 -25.51 22.15
C PRO A 11 -45.14 -24.73 20.86
N THR A 12 -46.19 -24.23 20.20
CA THR A 12 -46.08 -23.26 19.08
C THR A 12 -45.66 -21.86 19.57
N PRO A 13 -45.15 -20.99 18.67
CA PRO A 13 -44.30 -19.88 19.09
C PRO A 13 -45.06 -18.63 19.56
N GLY A 14 -44.52 -18.00 20.60
CA GLY A 14 -44.90 -16.66 21.05
C GLY A 14 -44.05 -16.20 22.24
N GLN A 15 -43.59 -14.95 22.20
CA GLN A 15 -42.86 -14.26 23.28
C GLN A 15 -41.52 -14.90 23.72
N GLN A 16 -40.42 -14.39 23.16
CA GLN A 16 -39.19 -14.17 23.94
C GLN A 16 -38.85 -12.68 23.95
N PRO A 17 -38.19 -12.18 25.02
CA PRO A 17 -38.19 -10.75 25.32
C PRO A 17 -37.08 -9.97 24.61
N ASP A 18 -37.29 -8.66 24.59
CA ASP A 18 -36.29 -7.63 24.25
C ASP A 18 -34.96 -7.87 24.99
N ARG A 19 -33.86 -7.67 24.26
CA ARG A 19 -32.47 -7.80 24.76
C ARG A 19 -31.56 -6.69 24.23
N THR A 20 -32.03 -5.44 24.20
CA THR A 20 -31.09 -4.32 24.23
C THR A 20 -30.28 -4.34 25.54
N ILE A 21 -29.00 -4.68 25.46
CA ILE A 21 -28.02 -4.39 26.53
C ILE A 21 -27.06 -3.33 26.01
N ALA A 22 -27.15 -2.14 26.58
CA ALA A 22 -26.36 -0.98 26.17
C ALA A 22 -24.98 -0.98 26.85
N TYR A 23 -23.95 -0.61 26.08
CA TYR A 23 -22.71 -0.10 26.66
C TYR A 23 -22.99 1.26 27.31
N ARG A 24 -22.78 1.36 28.62
CA ARG A 24 -22.72 2.66 29.31
C ARG A 24 -21.29 3.16 29.33
N TRP A 25 -21.12 4.43 28.99
CA TRP A 25 -19.88 5.16 29.20
C TRP A 25 -19.70 5.51 30.69
N ASN A 26 -18.45 5.70 31.13
CA ASN A 26 -18.14 6.08 32.51
C ASN A 26 -18.20 7.60 32.69
N GLU A 27 -19.27 8.12 33.29
CA GLU A 27 -19.29 9.48 33.85
C GLU A 27 -19.07 9.42 35.38
N GLY A 28 -17.82 9.62 35.80
CA GLY A 28 -17.35 9.50 37.18
C GLY A 28 -17.05 10.85 37.84
N ALA A 29 -18.11 11.55 38.26
CA ALA A 29 -18.15 12.77 39.07
C ALA A 29 -16.82 13.38 39.61
N GLN A 30 -16.53 14.62 39.21
CA GLN A 30 -15.88 15.60 40.09
C GLN A 30 -16.86 16.72 40.44
N GLN A 31 -17.25 16.79 41.71
CA GLN A 31 -18.10 17.87 42.24
C GLN A 31 -17.25 19.11 42.52
N ASN A 32 -17.27 20.10 41.61
CA ASN A 32 -16.77 21.43 41.93
C ASN A 32 -17.83 22.21 42.72
N SER A 33 -17.43 22.92 43.78
CA SER A 33 -18.35 23.55 44.72
C SER A 33 -17.89 24.95 45.16
N GLN A 34 -18.57 25.99 44.64
CA GLN A 34 -18.69 27.31 45.28
C GLN A 34 -19.86 28.13 44.65
N PRO A 35 -20.40 29.15 45.34
CA PRO A 35 -21.80 29.60 45.16
C PRO A 35 -22.02 30.86 44.30
N HIS A 36 -23.29 31.22 44.11
CA HIS A 36 -23.78 32.32 43.28
C HIS A 36 -23.87 33.70 43.97
N ALA A 37 -23.77 34.74 43.11
CA ALA A 37 -24.56 36.00 43.07
C ALA A 37 -24.31 37.18 44.05
N GLN A 38 -23.87 38.30 43.45
CA GLN A 38 -24.24 39.73 43.64
C GLN A 38 -23.40 40.55 42.62
N GLY A 39 -23.75 41.73 42.08
CA GLY A 39 -24.97 42.57 42.11
C GLY A 39 -24.79 43.78 41.14
N HIS A 40 -25.89 44.35 40.62
CA HIS A 40 -25.90 45.47 39.62
C HIS A 40 -25.56 46.86 40.23
N PRO A 41 -25.06 47.88 39.46
CA PRO A 41 -25.87 48.66 38.50
C PRO A 41 -25.16 49.18 37.21
N GLN A 42 -25.92 49.88 36.35
CA GLN A 42 -25.52 50.52 35.08
C GLN A 42 -25.24 52.03 35.23
N GLN A 43 -24.54 52.68 34.27
CA GLN A 43 -25.04 53.82 33.46
C GLN A 43 -23.96 54.47 32.54
N GLY A 44 -24.41 55.04 31.41
CA GLY A 44 -23.62 55.92 30.49
C GLY A 44 -22.69 55.19 29.50
N GLY A 45 -22.37 55.72 28.30
CA GLY A 45 -22.89 56.91 27.59
C GLY A 45 -21.96 57.34 26.44
N TYR A 46 -22.43 57.37 25.18
CA TYR A 46 -21.63 57.75 23.99
C TYR A 46 -21.37 59.28 23.91
N PRO A 47 -20.25 59.73 23.29
CA PRO A 47 -20.31 60.08 21.86
C PRO A 47 -19.02 59.79 21.03
N GLN A 48 -19.06 60.17 19.74
CA GLN A 48 -18.11 59.86 18.66
C GLN A 48 -17.21 61.07 18.29
N GLN A 49 -15.92 60.83 18.01
CA GLN A 49 -14.91 61.70 17.34
C GLN A 49 -13.63 60.88 17.12
N GLY A 50 -12.72 61.11 16.15
CA GLY A 50 -12.67 62.01 14.99
C GLY A 50 -11.27 61.91 14.31
N GLN A 51 -11.18 62.00 12.97
CA GLN A 51 -9.89 61.90 12.22
C GLN A 51 -9.10 63.23 12.16
N PRO A 52 -7.76 63.14 12.13
CA PRO A 52 -6.95 63.75 11.04
C PRO A 52 -5.83 62.77 10.55
N GLY A 53 -5.07 63.02 9.47
CA GLY A 53 -5.07 64.10 8.47
C GLY A 53 -3.68 64.23 7.82
N TYR A 54 -3.59 64.19 6.48
CA TYR A 54 -2.32 64.17 5.72
C TYR A 54 -1.64 65.55 5.57
N PRO A 55 -0.31 65.53 5.33
CA PRO A 55 0.30 66.21 4.17
C PRO A 55 1.27 65.26 3.41
N GLN A 56 1.70 65.44 2.16
CA GLN A 56 1.35 66.16 0.92
C GLN A 56 2.52 65.88 -0.06
N GLN A 57 2.37 66.10 -1.37
CA GLN A 57 3.37 65.75 -2.42
C GLN A 57 4.24 66.96 -2.86
N PRO A 58 5.39 66.78 -3.54
CA PRO A 58 5.45 66.71 -5.03
C PRO A 58 6.58 65.78 -5.57
N GLY A 59 6.82 65.57 -6.88
CA GLY A 59 6.16 65.99 -8.13
C GLY A 59 6.92 65.44 -9.38
N TYR A 60 6.28 65.42 -10.57
CA TYR A 60 6.79 64.80 -11.82
C TYR A 60 7.73 65.71 -12.65
N PRO A 61 8.32 65.22 -13.77
CA PRO A 61 7.63 65.33 -15.07
C PRO A 61 7.68 64.08 -15.99
N GLN A 62 7.05 64.16 -17.16
CA GLN A 62 6.67 63.08 -18.09
C GLN A 62 6.83 63.53 -19.57
N GLN A 63 7.21 62.64 -20.51
CA GLN A 63 7.00 62.82 -21.97
C GLN A 63 7.26 61.52 -22.79
N ASN A 64 6.84 61.36 -24.07
CA ASN A 64 5.45 61.33 -24.60
C ASN A 64 5.36 60.68 -26.03
N TYR A 65 4.22 60.07 -26.38
CA TYR A 65 3.74 59.62 -27.73
C TYR A 65 4.63 58.68 -28.61
N GLY A 66 4.11 57.94 -29.62
CA GLY A 66 2.76 57.92 -30.23
C GLY A 66 2.39 56.61 -30.98
N GLN A 67 1.35 56.65 -31.85
CA GLN A 67 0.64 55.48 -32.42
C GLN A 67 1.10 55.06 -33.84
N GLN A 68 0.82 53.81 -34.29
CA GLN A 68 -0.24 53.53 -35.30
C GLN A 68 -0.48 52.03 -35.67
N GLN A 69 -1.66 51.84 -36.27
CA GLN A 69 -2.40 50.68 -36.79
C GLN A 69 -1.67 49.65 -37.69
N GLY A 70 -2.22 48.41 -37.82
CA GLY A 70 -2.05 47.58 -39.02
C GLY A 70 -2.09 46.04 -38.89
N GLN A 71 -3.14 45.40 -39.45
CA GLN A 71 -3.15 44.00 -39.95
C GLN A 71 -3.27 44.05 -41.51
N PRO A 72 -3.16 42.95 -42.32
CA PRO A 72 -3.07 41.52 -41.98
C PRO A 72 -2.04 40.64 -42.78
N GLY A 73 -1.81 39.40 -42.30
CA GLY A 73 -1.93 38.19 -43.15
C GLY A 73 -0.70 37.50 -43.77
N TYR A 74 -1.00 36.32 -44.34
CA TYR A 74 -0.20 35.44 -45.23
C TYR A 74 0.75 34.37 -44.66
N GLN A 75 0.91 33.31 -45.46
CA GLN A 75 1.58 32.03 -45.15
C GLN A 75 2.84 31.85 -46.02
N GLN A 76 3.84 31.11 -45.53
CA GLN A 76 4.65 30.10 -46.27
C GLN A 76 5.61 29.40 -45.28
N GLN A 77 5.63 28.06 -45.22
CA GLN A 77 6.43 27.11 -46.02
C GLN A 77 7.95 27.22 -45.83
N GLN A 78 8.57 26.11 -45.37
CA GLN A 78 10.01 25.91 -45.32
C GLN A 78 10.53 25.30 -46.64
N PRO A 79 11.67 25.76 -47.17
CA PRO A 79 12.48 25.00 -48.11
C PRO A 79 13.75 24.42 -47.45
N ASN A 80 14.05 23.16 -47.75
CA ASN A 80 15.31 22.48 -47.40
C ASN A 80 16.41 22.79 -48.43
N TYR A 81 17.64 23.10 -47.99
CA TYR A 81 18.88 22.93 -48.76
C TYR A 81 20.11 22.80 -47.83
N GLY A 82 21.12 22.03 -48.24
CA GLY A 82 22.41 21.90 -47.54
C GLY A 82 23.58 21.68 -48.51
N GLN A 83 24.82 21.93 -48.06
CA GLN A 83 26.08 21.73 -48.83
C GLN A 83 27.33 21.66 -47.90
N PRO A 84 28.60 21.44 -48.37
CA PRO A 84 29.31 20.22 -47.97
C PRO A 84 30.69 20.41 -47.26
N GLN A 85 31.78 19.79 -47.75
CA GLN A 85 32.77 19.07 -46.90
C GLN A 85 34.27 19.33 -47.26
N GLY A 86 35.16 19.33 -46.25
CA GLY A 86 36.62 19.14 -46.35
C GLY A 86 37.50 20.32 -45.88
N GLY A 87 38.72 20.14 -45.31
CA GLY A 87 39.41 18.92 -44.86
C GLY A 87 40.93 19.10 -44.50
N TYR A 88 41.50 18.12 -43.78
CA TYR A 88 42.96 17.82 -43.61
C TYR A 88 43.81 18.71 -42.61
N PRO A 89 45.10 18.38 -42.30
CA PRO A 89 45.47 17.38 -41.26
C PRO A 89 46.75 17.69 -40.40
N GLN A 90 47.07 16.90 -39.35
CA GLN A 90 48.49 16.75 -38.91
C GLN A 90 48.88 15.44 -38.15
N GLN A 91 49.88 14.76 -38.74
CA GLN A 91 50.99 13.86 -38.28
C GLN A 91 51.04 13.18 -36.88
N GLY A 92 51.49 11.91 -36.87
CA GLY A 92 52.06 11.16 -35.72
C GLY A 92 52.43 9.68 -36.06
N GLN A 93 53.62 9.19 -35.70
CA GLN A 93 54.22 7.87 -36.08
C GLN A 93 55.26 7.43 -35.00
N PRO A 94 55.95 6.25 -35.05
CA PRO A 94 55.69 4.95 -35.73
C PRO A 94 56.02 3.68 -34.87
N GLY A 95 55.72 2.47 -35.39
CA GLY A 95 56.41 1.19 -35.07
C GLY A 95 56.01 0.46 -33.77
N TYR A 96 56.15 -0.86 -33.61
CA TYR A 96 56.77 -1.91 -34.46
C TYR A 96 55.88 -3.15 -34.60
N GLN A 97 56.18 -4.02 -35.58
CA GLN A 97 55.53 -5.32 -35.80
C GLN A 97 56.59 -6.38 -36.18
N GLN A 98 56.41 -7.64 -35.78
CA GLN A 98 57.29 -8.77 -36.10
C GLN A 98 56.46 -9.93 -36.70
N SER A 99 57.08 -10.83 -37.47
CA SER A 99 56.38 -11.63 -38.49
C SER A 99 56.97 -13.02 -38.76
N GLN A 100 56.29 -13.78 -39.65
CA GLN A 100 56.59 -15.11 -40.21
C GLN A 100 56.04 -16.35 -39.45
N PRO A 101 55.86 -17.51 -40.13
CA PRO A 101 55.38 -17.70 -41.51
C PRO A 101 54.20 -18.72 -41.60
N GLY A 102 53.56 -18.82 -42.77
CA GLY A 102 52.40 -19.69 -42.98
C GLY A 102 52.67 -20.95 -43.83
N TYR A 103 51.74 -21.90 -43.78
CA TYR A 103 51.65 -23.06 -44.69
C TYR A 103 50.23 -23.16 -45.28
N GLN A 104 50.13 -23.67 -46.51
CA GLN A 104 48.87 -23.91 -47.20
C GLN A 104 48.34 -25.32 -46.95
N GLN A 105 47.01 -25.49 -46.91
CA GLN A 105 46.38 -26.71 -47.44
C GLN A 105 44.95 -26.43 -47.95
N GLN A 106 44.43 -27.36 -48.74
CA GLN A 106 43.20 -27.20 -49.52
C GLN A 106 41.95 -27.57 -48.69
N GLY A 107 40.80 -26.98 -49.04
CA GLY A 107 39.58 -27.09 -48.22
C GLY A 107 38.51 -28.03 -48.78
N GLN A 108 37.47 -28.25 -47.97
CA GLN A 108 36.13 -28.68 -48.40
C GLN A 108 35.04 -28.07 -47.49
N PRO A 109 33.75 -28.06 -47.88
CA PRO A 109 32.82 -27.03 -47.44
C PRO A 109 31.98 -27.35 -46.18
N GLY A 110 31.87 -26.34 -45.32
CA GLY A 110 30.57 -25.70 -45.06
C GLY A 110 29.53 -26.43 -44.20
N TYR A 111 29.61 -26.23 -42.88
CA TYR A 111 28.42 -26.11 -42.03
C TYR A 111 28.56 -24.85 -41.15
N GLN A 112 27.49 -24.04 -41.07
CA GLN A 112 27.47 -22.86 -40.20
C GLN A 112 27.21 -23.29 -38.75
N GLN A 113 28.16 -23.01 -37.86
CA GLN A 113 27.96 -23.14 -36.41
C GLN A 113 27.75 -21.73 -35.84
N GLN A 114 26.66 -21.52 -35.10
CA GLN A 114 26.30 -20.19 -34.58
C GLN A 114 27.24 -19.74 -33.46
N ASN A 115 27.62 -18.47 -33.51
CA ASN A 115 28.59 -17.84 -32.62
C ASN A 115 28.01 -17.62 -31.21
N TYR A 116 28.63 -18.20 -30.18
CA TYR A 116 28.25 -17.98 -28.78
C TYR A 116 28.81 -16.64 -28.28
N GLY A 117 27.94 -15.62 -28.23
CA GLY A 117 28.31 -14.26 -27.83
C GLY A 117 27.90 -13.88 -26.40
N GLN A 118 28.85 -13.99 -25.47
CA GLN A 118 29.01 -13.22 -24.22
C GLN A 118 27.85 -13.14 -23.19
N GLN A 119 28.15 -13.51 -21.95
CA GLN A 119 27.32 -13.21 -20.77
C GLN A 119 27.52 -11.76 -20.28
N PRO A 120 26.49 -11.16 -19.69
CA PRO A 120 26.68 -10.17 -18.62
C PRO A 120 25.77 -10.41 -17.40
N GLY A 121 26.30 -10.10 -16.20
CA GLY A 121 25.53 -9.66 -15.03
C GLY A 121 24.60 -10.66 -14.32
N TRP A 122 25.06 -11.23 -13.20
CA TRP A 122 24.16 -11.83 -12.20
C TRP A 122 23.46 -10.75 -11.38
N GLN A 123 22.13 -10.70 -11.43
CA GLN A 123 21.30 -10.03 -10.43
C GLN A 123 20.49 -11.10 -9.69
N GLN A 124 20.51 -11.07 -8.36
CA GLN A 124 19.71 -11.99 -7.55
C GLN A 124 18.25 -11.52 -7.55
N GLN A 125 17.33 -12.40 -7.93
CA GLN A 125 15.90 -12.16 -7.74
C GLN A 125 15.53 -12.56 -6.30
N GLY A 126 15.04 -11.60 -5.53
CA GLY A 126 14.32 -11.89 -4.28
C GLY A 126 12.88 -12.33 -4.58
N PRO A 127 12.08 -12.69 -3.56
CA PRO A 127 10.67 -13.01 -3.75
C PRO A 127 9.85 -11.75 -4.12
N ASP A 128 9.63 -11.54 -5.42
CA ASP A 128 8.82 -10.44 -5.97
C ASP A 128 7.33 -10.59 -5.61
N PHE A 129 6.94 -10.18 -4.39
CA PHE A 129 5.55 -10.21 -3.94
C PHE A 129 4.83 -8.85 -4.00
N LEU A 130 5.54 -7.76 -4.30
CA LEU A 130 4.98 -6.40 -4.43
C LEU A 130 5.61 -5.60 -5.60
N GLY A 131 5.22 -5.98 -6.82
CA GLY A 131 5.07 -5.08 -7.97
C GLY A 131 6.30 -4.33 -8.52
N THR A 132 6.86 -4.85 -9.63
CA THR A 132 7.33 -3.98 -10.73
C THR A 132 6.73 -4.45 -12.06
N GLY A 133 6.49 -3.52 -12.99
CA GLY A 133 5.75 -3.80 -14.22
C GLY A 133 6.61 -4.49 -15.29
N GLN A 134 6.44 -5.79 -15.47
CA GLN A 134 6.89 -6.50 -16.68
C GLN A 134 5.79 -6.49 -17.76
N PRO A 135 6.14 -6.37 -19.05
CA PRO A 135 5.17 -6.43 -20.13
C PRO A 135 4.50 -7.80 -20.20
N ALA A 136 3.16 -7.82 -20.21
CA ALA A 136 2.39 -9.05 -20.20
C ALA A 136 2.78 -9.98 -21.38
N PRO A 137 2.93 -11.30 -21.16
CA PRO A 137 3.27 -12.23 -22.23
C PRO A 137 2.18 -12.22 -23.32
N PRO A 138 2.55 -12.30 -24.61
CA PRO A 138 1.61 -12.10 -25.71
C PRO A 138 0.45 -13.10 -25.66
N ALA A 139 -0.77 -12.58 -25.54
CA ALA A 139 -1.98 -13.35 -25.30
C ALA A 139 -2.19 -14.42 -26.39
N ARG A 140 -2.09 -15.71 -26.00
CA ARG A 140 -2.42 -16.83 -26.88
C ARG A 140 -3.93 -16.83 -27.13
N LYS A 141 -4.34 -16.74 -28.39
CA LYS A 141 -5.76 -16.73 -28.81
C LYS A 141 -6.46 -18.06 -28.56
N GLY A 142 -6.87 -18.30 -27.32
CA GLY A 142 -7.93 -19.23 -26.94
C GLY A 142 -9.24 -18.46 -26.71
N GLY A 143 -10.37 -18.95 -27.24
CA GLY A 143 -11.68 -18.27 -27.24
C GLY A 143 -12.41 -18.19 -25.89
N LYS A 144 -11.67 -17.95 -24.80
CA LYS A 144 -12.14 -17.76 -23.42
C LYS A 144 -11.46 -16.61 -22.69
N GLY A 145 -10.24 -16.24 -23.10
CA GLY A 145 -9.43 -15.22 -22.43
C GLY A 145 -10.01 -13.80 -22.49
N TRP A 146 -11.12 -13.57 -23.19
CA TRP A 146 -11.75 -12.26 -23.32
C TRP A 146 -12.40 -11.81 -21.99
N LEU A 147 -13.12 -12.70 -21.29
CA LEU A 147 -13.73 -12.36 -19.99
C LEU A 147 -12.63 -12.14 -18.95
N ILE A 148 -11.58 -12.97 -19.00
CA ILE A 148 -10.35 -12.78 -18.21
C ILE A 148 -9.67 -11.46 -18.58
N ALA A 149 -9.67 -11.02 -19.84
CA ALA A 149 -9.11 -9.74 -20.25
C ALA A 149 -9.96 -8.53 -19.83
N VAL A 150 -11.29 -8.64 -19.75
CA VAL A 150 -12.17 -7.58 -19.22
C VAL A 150 -12.11 -7.53 -17.69
N VAL A 151 -12.10 -8.69 -17.03
CA VAL A 151 -11.85 -8.83 -15.58
C VAL A 151 -10.47 -8.30 -15.21
N ALA A 152 -9.42 -8.70 -15.94
CA ALA A 152 -8.06 -8.22 -15.72
C ALA A 152 -7.87 -6.78 -16.19
N ALA A 153 -8.62 -6.26 -17.16
CA ALA A 153 -8.64 -4.83 -17.43
C ALA A 153 -9.21 -4.08 -16.23
N LEU A 154 -10.38 -4.48 -15.71
CA LEU A 154 -10.96 -3.88 -14.50
C LEU A 154 -10.02 -3.99 -13.29
N VAL A 155 -9.42 -5.15 -13.04
CA VAL A 155 -8.52 -5.39 -11.90
C VAL A 155 -7.15 -4.72 -12.08
N VAL A 156 -6.54 -4.73 -13.27
CA VAL A 156 -5.22 -4.11 -13.52
C VAL A 156 -5.32 -2.60 -13.71
N VAL A 157 -6.43 -2.05 -14.21
CA VAL A 157 -6.70 -0.60 -14.15
C VAL A 157 -6.90 -0.13 -12.70
N LEU A 158 -7.25 -1.03 -11.77
CA LEU A 158 -7.33 -0.78 -10.33
C LEU A 158 -6.05 -1.17 -9.53
N VAL A 159 -5.01 -1.71 -10.19
CA VAL A 159 -3.75 -2.16 -9.54
C VAL A 159 -2.50 -1.54 -10.18
N GLY A 160 -2.59 -1.03 -11.41
CA GLY A 160 -1.50 -0.45 -12.20
C GLY A 160 -1.25 1.05 -11.99
N GLY A 161 -1.59 1.58 -10.82
CA GLY A 161 -1.44 3.00 -10.47
C GLY A 161 -2.18 3.33 -9.17
N GLY A 162 -1.65 4.26 -8.37
CA GLY A 162 -2.21 4.56 -7.03
C GLY A 162 -3.64 5.11 -7.09
N GLY A 163 -4.60 4.38 -6.52
CA GLY A 163 -6.02 4.75 -6.56
C GLY A 163 -6.95 3.63 -6.05
N ALA A 164 -6.67 3.10 -4.86
CA ALA A 164 -7.46 2.04 -4.25
C ALA A 164 -8.76 2.56 -3.59
N PHE A 165 -9.55 1.64 -3.03
CA PHE A 165 -10.79 1.84 -2.28
C PHE A 165 -11.05 0.54 -1.42
N ALA A 166 -11.93 0.51 -0.39
CA ALA A 166 -12.66 -0.64 0.29
C ALA A 166 -13.69 -0.22 1.32
N VAL A 167 -14.89 -0.90 1.47
CA VAL A 167 -16.37 -0.47 1.67
C VAL A 167 -17.21 -0.36 3.03
N ASN A 168 -17.82 0.77 3.40
CA ASN A 168 -18.77 1.05 4.51
C ASN A 168 -18.45 0.79 6.01
N LEU A 169 -18.86 1.72 6.90
CA LEU A 169 -19.59 1.47 8.18
C LEU A 169 -20.95 2.19 8.29
N LEU A 170 -21.36 2.91 7.26
CA LEU A 170 -22.76 3.27 7.00
C LEU A 170 -23.06 2.90 5.55
N SER A 171 -23.27 1.62 5.25
CA SER A 171 -23.63 1.18 3.90
C SER A 171 -24.98 1.80 3.53
N GLY A 172 -25.11 2.32 2.30
CA GLY A 172 -26.45 2.54 1.73
C GLY A 172 -27.21 1.22 1.75
N GLY A 173 -28.24 1.12 2.61
CA GLY A 173 -28.84 -0.17 2.99
C GLY A 173 -29.39 -0.96 1.81
N GLY A 174 -29.06 -2.25 1.73
CA GLY A 174 -29.47 -3.14 0.64
C GLY A 174 -28.52 -4.32 0.48
N THR A 175 -28.87 -5.22 -0.44
CA THR A 175 -28.09 -6.41 -0.80
C THR A 175 -26.65 -6.05 -1.21
N GLN A 176 -25.72 -6.94 -0.89
CA GLN A 176 -24.29 -6.83 -1.16
C GLN A 176 -23.87 -7.82 -2.25
N PRO A 177 -22.75 -7.60 -2.97
CA PRO A 177 -22.29 -8.55 -3.97
C PRO A 177 -21.99 -9.95 -3.39
N HIS A 178 -21.62 -10.06 -2.11
CA HIS A 178 -21.45 -11.37 -1.45
C HIS A 178 -22.75 -12.10 -1.12
N ASP A 179 -23.89 -11.40 -1.07
CA ASP A 179 -25.20 -12.01 -0.87
C ASP A 179 -25.74 -12.68 -2.16
N VAL A 180 -25.14 -12.36 -3.31
CA VAL A 180 -25.52 -12.91 -4.62
C VAL A 180 -24.43 -13.76 -5.29
N LEU A 181 -23.14 -13.54 -4.98
CA LEU A 181 -22.02 -14.30 -5.53
C LEU A 181 -21.85 -15.68 -4.86
N PRO A 182 -21.33 -16.71 -5.57
CA PRO A 182 -21.23 -18.06 -5.03
C PRO A 182 -20.27 -18.21 -3.84
N GLY A 183 -20.75 -18.80 -2.75
CA GLY A 183 -19.99 -18.97 -1.51
C GLY A 183 -18.84 -19.97 -1.54
N ASN A 184 -18.67 -20.72 -2.64
CA ASN A 184 -17.48 -21.52 -2.89
C ASN A 184 -16.31 -20.73 -3.48
N ALA A 185 -16.40 -19.38 -3.55
CA ALA A 185 -15.33 -18.52 -4.02
C ALA A 185 -14.00 -18.73 -3.24
N ILE A 186 -12.90 -18.55 -3.96
CA ILE A 186 -11.52 -18.56 -3.44
C ILE A 186 -10.91 -17.16 -3.39
N GLY A 187 -11.52 -16.19 -4.08
CA GLY A 187 -11.19 -14.78 -4.02
C GLY A 187 -12.42 -13.92 -4.29
N TYR A 188 -12.48 -12.76 -3.68
CA TYR A 188 -13.59 -11.81 -3.75
C TYR A 188 -13.05 -10.38 -3.83
N VAL A 189 -13.67 -9.56 -4.69
CA VAL A 189 -13.48 -8.11 -4.74
C VAL A 189 -14.86 -7.46 -4.82
N ARG A 190 -15.04 -6.28 -4.22
CA ARG A 190 -16.23 -5.42 -4.24
C ARG A 190 -15.81 -4.03 -4.67
N LEU A 191 -16.65 -3.29 -5.36
CA LEU A 191 -16.57 -1.85 -5.59
C LEU A 191 -17.93 -1.28 -5.21
N ASP A 192 -17.95 -0.16 -4.49
CA ASP A 192 -19.17 0.53 -4.10
C ASP A 192 -19.03 2.02 -4.40
N PHE A 193 -20.07 2.56 -5.00
CA PHE A 193 -20.18 3.94 -5.45
C PHE A 193 -21.10 4.76 -4.54
N ASP A 194 -21.78 4.11 -3.59
CA ASP A 194 -22.45 4.73 -2.45
C ASP A 194 -21.88 4.20 -1.11
N PRO A 195 -20.60 4.49 -0.82
CA PRO A 195 -20.03 4.27 0.50
C PRO A 195 -20.67 5.19 1.54
N ALA A 196 -20.30 5.00 2.81
CA ALA A 196 -20.74 5.85 3.92
C ALA A 196 -20.56 7.34 3.60
N ALA A 197 -21.52 8.18 3.97
CA ALA A 197 -21.60 9.57 3.49
C ALA A 197 -20.35 10.41 3.82
N ASN A 198 -19.68 10.14 4.96
CA ASN A 198 -18.37 10.69 5.30
C ASN A 198 -17.29 10.27 4.30
N GLN A 199 -17.21 8.98 3.95
CA GLN A 199 -16.24 8.46 2.97
C GLN A 199 -16.52 8.98 1.55
N LYS A 200 -17.79 9.16 1.17
CA LYS A 200 -18.19 9.75 -0.12
C LYS A 200 -17.73 11.21 -0.22
N LEU A 201 -17.93 12.01 0.84
CA LEU A 201 -17.46 13.39 0.92
C LEU A 201 -15.92 13.48 0.97
N ALA A 202 -15.28 12.59 1.73
CA ALA A 202 -13.83 12.48 1.83
C ALA A 202 -13.18 12.17 0.47
N LEU A 203 -13.72 11.18 -0.27
CA LEU A 203 -13.33 10.89 -1.65
C LEU A 203 -13.39 12.14 -2.52
N PHE A 204 -14.54 12.81 -2.60
CA PHE A 204 -14.66 14.02 -3.43
C PHE A 204 -13.72 15.13 -2.98
N SER A 205 -13.50 15.33 -1.68
CA SER A 205 -12.52 16.28 -1.15
C SER A 205 -11.10 15.96 -1.62
N ILE A 206 -10.64 14.73 -1.38
CA ILE A 206 -9.28 14.28 -1.67
C ILE A 206 -9.02 14.20 -3.18
N ALA A 207 -9.92 13.62 -3.96
CA ALA A 207 -9.77 13.50 -5.40
C ALA A 207 -9.78 14.85 -6.14
N ARG A 208 -10.38 15.90 -5.54
CA ARG A 208 -10.33 17.28 -6.06
C ARG A 208 -9.02 18.01 -5.75
N LYS A 209 -8.18 17.52 -4.82
CA LYS A 209 -6.83 18.06 -4.53
C LYS A 209 -5.82 17.75 -5.64
N PHE A 210 -5.89 16.55 -6.22
CA PHE A 210 -4.88 16.07 -7.17
C PHE A 210 -5.21 16.40 -8.63
N THR A 211 -4.20 16.82 -9.40
CA THR A 211 -4.38 17.29 -10.78
C THR A 211 -4.84 16.22 -11.74
N VAL A 212 -4.46 14.96 -11.50
CA VAL A 212 -4.82 13.79 -12.32
C VAL A 212 -6.29 13.36 -12.17
N THR A 213 -6.92 13.64 -11.01
CA THR A 213 -8.29 13.22 -10.69
C THR A 213 -9.31 14.35 -10.68
N LYS A 214 -8.91 15.59 -10.34
CA LYS A 214 -9.84 16.72 -10.09
C LYS A 214 -10.93 16.89 -11.16
N ASP A 215 -10.58 16.75 -12.44
CA ASP A 215 -11.48 16.98 -13.57
C ASP A 215 -12.57 15.89 -13.67
N SER A 216 -12.21 14.64 -13.33
CA SER A 216 -13.14 13.50 -13.28
C SER A 216 -14.07 13.54 -12.06
N PHE A 217 -13.65 14.17 -10.95
CA PHE A 217 -14.43 14.30 -9.71
C PHE A 217 -15.16 15.66 -9.58
N THR A 218 -15.46 16.32 -10.69
CA THR A 218 -16.16 17.62 -10.74
C THR A 218 -17.65 17.57 -10.40
N GLY A 219 -18.32 16.43 -10.61
CA GLY A 219 -19.72 16.20 -10.21
C GLY A 219 -19.83 15.48 -8.85
N ASP A 220 -21.03 14.98 -8.54
CA ASP A 220 -21.37 14.33 -7.26
C ASP A 220 -21.71 12.82 -7.38
N ASP A 221 -21.55 12.22 -8.57
CA ASP A 221 -21.79 10.79 -8.84
C ASP A 221 -20.45 10.02 -9.00
N PRO A 222 -20.03 9.19 -8.03
CA PRO A 222 -18.80 8.42 -8.12
C PRO A 222 -18.77 7.40 -9.27
N ARG A 223 -19.94 6.87 -9.67
CA ARG A 223 -20.04 5.93 -10.81
C ARG A 223 -19.58 6.62 -12.08
N LYS A 224 -20.02 7.87 -12.29
CA LYS A 224 -19.58 8.68 -13.42
C LYS A 224 -18.09 9.01 -13.34
N ALA A 225 -17.60 9.44 -12.17
CA ALA A 225 -16.19 9.81 -12.00
C ALA A 225 -15.25 8.63 -12.30
N ILE A 226 -15.58 7.43 -11.81
CA ILE A 226 -14.81 6.20 -12.04
C ILE A 226 -14.99 5.68 -13.48
N PHE A 227 -16.18 5.80 -14.07
CA PHE A 227 -16.39 5.51 -15.49
C PHE A 227 -15.56 6.43 -16.39
N ASP A 228 -15.50 7.74 -16.12
CA ASP A 228 -14.71 8.71 -16.90
C ASP A 228 -13.20 8.46 -16.76
N LEU A 229 -12.74 7.88 -15.64
CA LEU A 229 -11.37 7.37 -15.50
C LEU A 229 -11.15 6.11 -16.34
N ALA A 230 -12.01 5.10 -16.18
CA ALA A 230 -11.93 3.84 -16.95
C ALA A 230 -12.03 4.08 -18.47
N LYS A 231 -12.79 5.10 -18.90
CA LYS A 231 -12.93 5.50 -20.31
C LYS A 231 -11.58 5.81 -20.95
N LYS A 232 -10.69 6.52 -20.25
CA LYS A 232 -9.30 6.83 -20.69
C LYS A 232 -8.45 5.57 -20.93
N SER A 233 -8.89 4.40 -20.47
CA SER A 233 -8.21 3.11 -20.59
C SER A 233 -8.88 2.12 -21.57
N GLY A 234 -9.88 2.55 -22.35
CA GLY A 234 -10.39 1.77 -23.49
C GLY A 234 -11.91 1.77 -23.74
N PHE A 235 -12.72 2.45 -22.92
CA PHE A 235 -14.19 2.51 -23.10
C PHE A 235 -14.67 3.73 -23.92
N ASP A 236 -13.82 4.30 -24.78
CA ASP A 236 -14.05 5.55 -25.53
C ASP A 236 -15.44 5.66 -26.21
N LYS A 237 -15.96 4.54 -26.70
CA LYS A 237 -17.21 4.43 -27.47
C LYS A 237 -18.50 4.45 -26.63
N MET A 238 -18.40 4.34 -25.31
CA MET A 238 -19.55 4.28 -24.40
C MET A 238 -19.79 5.64 -23.75
N ASP A 239 -21.05 6.04 -23.62
CA ASP A 239 -21.44 7.25 -22.87
C ASP A 239 -22.11 6.89 -21.55
N TYR A 240 -21.67 7.52 -20.45
CA TYR A 240 -22.20 7.19 -19.12
C TYR A 240 -23.70 7.48 -19.03
N ALA A 241 -24.15 8.66 -19.47
CA ALA A 241 -25.54 9.09 -19.29
C ALA A 241 -26.51 8.34 -20.20
N ALA A 242 -26.12 8.09 -21.45
CA ALA A 242 -26.95 7.35 -22.40
C ALA A 242 -26.95 5.83 -22.14
N ASP A 243 -25.81 5.23 -21.81
CA ASP A 243 -25.62 3.78 -21.90
C ASP A 243 -25.49 3.06 -20.55
N VAL A 244 -25.27 3.77 -19.43
CA VAL A 244 -24.91 3.15 -18.13
C VAL A 244 -25.78 3.66 -16.97
N GLN A 245 -25.94 4.99 -16.84
CA GLN A 245 -26.59 5.65 -15.71
C GLN A 245 -28.04 5.19 -15.46
N SER A 246 -28.75 4.78 -16.50
CA SER A 246 -30.18 4.42 -16.43
C SER A 246 -30.47 3.02 -15.88
N TRP A 247 -29.42 2.25 -15.55
CA TRP A 247 -29.52 0.89 -15.01
C TRP A 247 -28.40 0.51 -14.02
N LEU A 248 -27.23 1.14 -14.04
CA LEU A 248 -26.14 0.81 -13.11
C LEU A 248 -26.49 1.25 -11.69
N GLY A 249 -26.60 0.28 -10.78
CA GLY A 249 -26.70 0.52 -9.34
C GLY A 249 -25.35 0.93 -8.73
N ASP A 250 -25.27 0.88 -7.41
CA ASP A 250 -24.14 1.47 -6.68
C ASP A 250 -23.05 0.45 -6.34
N ARG A 251 -23.20 -0.83 -6.70
CA ARG A 251 -22.22 -1.88 -6.35
C ARG A 251 -21.80 -2.73 -7.52
N VAL A 252 -20.53 -3.14 -7.52
CA VAL A 252 -19.99 -4.24 -8.33
C VAL A 252 -19.27 -5.19 -7.40
N GLY A 253 -19.27 -6.48 -7.70
CA GLY A 253 -18.40 -7.45 -7.08
C GLY A 253 -17.90 -8.47 -8.07
N LEU A 254 -16.85 -9.18 -7.70
CA LEU A 254 -16.23 -10.23 -8.47
C LEU A 254 -15.92 -11.39 -7.52
N ALA A 255 -16.27 -12.61 -7.94
CA ALA A 255 -15.82 -13.84 -7.31
C ALA A 255 -14.90 -14.61 -8.27
N ALA A 256 -13.71 -14.96 -7.79
CA ALA A 256 -12.89 -16.01 -8.37
C ALA A 256 -13.34 -17.35 -7.77
N LEU A 257 -13.68 -18.31 -8.63
CA LEU A 257 -14.21 -19.62 -8.27
C LEU A 257 -13.19 -20.73 -8.56
N PRO A 258 -13.18 -21.84 -7.79
CA PRO A 258 -12.37 -22.99 -8.12
C PRO A 258 -12.82 -23.57 -9.49
N PRO A 259 -11.92 -24.21 -10.26
CA PRO A 259 -12.27 -24.76 -11.57
C PRO A 259 -13.42 -25.75 -11.48
N ALA A 260 -14.36 -25.69 -12.44
CA ALA A 260 -15.49 -26.61 -12.51
C ALA A 260 -15.07 -28.09 -12.70
N LYS A 261 -13.83 -28.35 -13.14
CA LYS A 261 -13.19 -29.66 -13.28
C LYS A 261 -11.68 -29.53 -13.05
N LYS A 262 -11.05 -30.56 -12.49
CA LYS A 262 -9.58 -30.66 -12.31
C LYS A 262 -8.83 -30.33 -13.62
N GLY A 263 -7.82 -29.47 -13.53
CA GLY A 263 -7.03 -29.03 -14.69
C GLY A 263 -7.73 -28.08 -15.67
N ALA A 264 -8.89 -27.52 -15.32
CA ALA A 264 -9.50 -26.40 -16.05
C ALA A 264 -9.06 -25.04 -15.45
N GLU A 265 -9.29 -23.95 -16.19
CA GLU A 265 -9.12 -22.59 -15.68
C GLU A 265 -10.10 -22.30 -14.53
N PRO A 266 -9.73 -21.45 -13.54
CA PRO A 266 -10.66 -20.99 -12.51
C PRO A 266 -11.85 -20.25 -13.14
N GLY A 267 -13.02 -20.38 -12.51
CA GLY A 267 -14.22 -19.65 -12.93
C GLY A 267 -14.22 -18.21 -12.42
N PHE A 268 -14.94 -17.32 -13.10
CA PHE A 268 -15.14 -15.95 -12.66
C PHE A 268 -16.62 -15.57 -12.80
N VAL A 269 -17.14 -14.89 -11.79
CA VAL A 269 -18.49 -14.29 -11.81
C VAL A 269 -18.36 -12.82 -11.41
N VAL A 270 -18.91 -11.92 -12.21
CA VAL A 270 -19.04 -10.50 -11.88
C VAL A 270 -20.50 -10.21 -11.54
N ALA A 271 -20.75 -9.71 -10.34
CA ALA A 271 -22.06 -9.22 -9.92
C ALA A 271 -22.10 -7.69 -10.09
N VAL A 272 -22.96 -7.18 -10.97
CA VAL A 272 -23.19 -5.73 -11.14
C VAL A 272 -24.58 -5.43 -10.59
N GLN A 273 -24.70 -4.51 -9.64
CA GLN A 273 -25.99 -4.08 -9.10
C GLN A 273 -26.76 -3.33 -10.19
N VAL A 274 -28.07 -3.56 -10.29
CA VAL A 274 -28.92 -3.04 -11.35
C VAL A 274 -30.20 -2.41 -10.78
N THR A 275 -30.55 -1.23 -11.29
CA THR A 275 -31.80 -0.53 -10.95
C THR A 275 -32.95 -0.88 -11.90
N ASP A 276 -32.65 -1.56 -13.02
CA ASP A 276 -33.61 -2.02 -14.03
C ASP A 276 -33.01 -3.18 -14.84
N GLU A 277 -33.58 -4.39 -14.71
CA GLU A 277 -33.12 -5.60 -15.40
C GLU A 277 -33.12 -5.44 -16.93
N ALA A 278 -34.18 -4.83 -17.50
CA ALA A 278 -34.35 -4.75 -18.94
C ALA A 278 -33.37 -3.76 -19.57
N LYS A 279 -33.16 -2.60 -18.93
CA LYS A 279 -32.13 -1.64 -19.33
C LYS A 279 -30.73 -2.19 -19.08
N ALA A 280 -30.49 -2.87 -17.96
CA ALA A 280 -29.20 -3.50 -17.69
C ALA A 280 -28.84 -4.55 -18.73
N LYS A 281 -29.78 -5.42 -19.11
CA LYS A 281 -29.58 -6.40 -20.18
C LYS A 281 -29.23 -5.75 -21.52
N ALA A 282 -29.87 -4.63 -21.88
CA ALA A 282 -29.55 -3.88 -23.08
C ALA A 282 -28.17 -3.18 -22.99
N GLY A 283 -27.87 -2.53 -21.87
CA GLY A 283 -26.60 -1.83 -21.62
C GLY A 283 -25.40 -2.79 -21.57
N ILE A 284 -25.55 -3.92 -20.88
CA ILE A 284 -24.57 -5.02 -20.87
C ILE A 284 -24.38 -5.57 -22.29
N THR A 285 -25.45 -5.81 -23.06
CA THR A 285 -25.32 -6.24 -24.46
C THR A 285 -24.54 -5.22 -25.30
N LYS A 286 -24.72 -3.91 -25.08
CA LYS A 286 -23.93 -2.86 -25.73
C LYS A 286 -22.46 -2.85 -25.25
N LEU A 287 -22.20 -3.06 -23.96
CA LEU A 287 -20.86 -3.12 -23.37
C LEU A 287 -20.05 -4.31 -23.89
N MET A 288 -20.65 -5.51 -23.98
CA MET A 288 -19.93 -6.73 -24.37
C MET A 288 -19.76 -6.84 -25.90
N GLY A 289 -20.64 -6.18 -26.69
CA GLY A 289 -20.55 -6.18 -28.15
C GLY A 289 -20.77 -7.56 -28.77
N GLU A 290 -19.76 -8.07 -29.49
CA GLU A 290 -19.80 -9.40 -30.12
C GLU A 290 -19.28 -10.53 -29.20
N GLU A 291 -18.79 -10.20 -28.00
CA GLU A 291 -18.18 -11.18 -27.10
C GLU A 291 -19.20 -12.12 -26.42
N LYS A 292 -18.74 -13.32 -26.06
CA LYS A 292 -19.61 -14.41 -25.56
C LYS A 292 -19.53 -14.56 -24.05
N TYR A 293 -20.57 -14.09 -23.36
CA TYR A 293 -20.78 -14.17 -21.91
C TYR A 293 -22.01 -15.03 -21.57
N GLY A 294 -22.12 -15.40 -20.30
CA GLY A 294 -23.40 -15.71 -19.66
C GLY A 294 -23.94 -14.49 -18.91
N LEU A 295 -25.26 -14.33 -18.87
CA LEU A 295 -25.94 -13.31 -18.07
C LEU A 295 -27.18 -13.91 -17.38
N ALA A 296 -27.15 -13.95 -16.06
CA ALA A 296 -28.30 -14.25 -15.21
C ALA A 296 -28.62 -13.08 -14.30
N PHE A 297 -29.78 -13.08 -13.66
CA PHE A 297 -30.15 -12.10 -12.65
C PHE A 297 -30.50 -12.80 -11.33
N ARG A 298 -30.12 -12.17 -10.22
CA ARG A 298 -30.44 -12.59 -8.86
C ARG A 298 -30.64 -11.34 -8.03
N GLU A 299 -31.78 -11.23 -7.36
CA GLU A 299 -32.15 -10.06 -6.56
C GLU A 299 -31.99 -8.77 -7.41
N ASP A 300 -31.29 -7.76 -6.92
CA ASP A 300 -30.96 -6.52 -7.65
C ASP A 300 -29.60 -6.58 -8.37
N TYR A 301 -29.12 -7.77 -8.77
CA TYR A 301 -27.84 -7.95 -9.45
C TYR A 301 -27.93 -8.71 -10.78
N ALA A 302 -27.21 -8.19 -11.79
CA ALA A 302 -26.78 -8.91 -12.98
C ALA A 302 -25.53 -9.74 -12.65
N LEU A 303 -25.57 -11.05 -12.90
CA LEU A 303 -24.43 -11.96 -12.76
C LEU A 303 -23.89 -12.34 -14.15
N LEU A 304 -22.67 -11.87 -14.44
CA LEU A 304 -21.94 -12.14 -15.68
C LEU A 304 -20.87 -13.21 -15.48
N SER A 305 -20.70 -14.10 -16.46
CA SER A 305 -19.69 -15.17 -16.46
C SER A 305 -19.25 -15.50 -17.90
N ALA A 306 -18.39 -16.51 -18.10
CA ALA A 306 -17.90 -16.87 -19.44
C ALA A 306 -18.94 -17.63 -20.29
N THR A 307 -19.90 -18.32 -19.66
CA THR A 307 -20.98 -19.03 -20.38
C THR A 307 -22.33 -18.96 -19.66
N GLN A 308 -23.45 -19.00 -20.39
CA GLN A 308 -24.79 -18.94 -19.80
C GLN A 308 -25.02 -20.00 -18.69
N PRO A 309 -24.60 -21.28 -18.83
CA PRO A 309 -24.72 -22.25 -17.75
C PRO A 309 -23.96 -21.88 -16.47
N GLU A 310 -22.83 -21.17 -16.57
CA GLU A 310 -22.09 -20.69 -15.39
C GLU A 310 -22.84 -19.55 -14.69
N ALA A 311 -23.47 -18.64 -15.43
CA ALA A 311 -24.29 -17.57 -14.86
C ALA A 311 -25.56 -18.14 -14.21
N ASP A 312 -26.23 -19.06 -14.91
CA ASP A 312 -27.40 -19.80 -14.43
C ASP A 312 -27.07 -20.65 -13.18
N GLN A 313 -25.83 -21.11 -13.03
CA GLN A 313 -25.35 -21.81 -11.84
C GLN A 313 -25.04 -20.83 -10.71
N ALA A 314 -24.38 -19.70 -10.99
CA ALA A 314 -24.04 -18.68 -10.01
C ALA A 314 -25.29 -18.09 -9.34
N ALA A 315 -26.33 -17.79 -10.13
CA ALA A 315 -27.62 -17.31 -9.64
C ALA A 315 -28.38 -18.30 -8.73
N LYS A 316 -27.95 -19.57 -8.68
CA LYS A 316 -28.56 -20.64 -7.87
C LYS A 316 -27.63 -21.16 -6.75
N ALA A 317 -26.43 -20.60 -6.62
CA ALA A 317 -25.48 -21.01 -5.60
C ALA A 317 -25.87 -20.47 -4.21
N ALA A 318 -25.50 -21.19 -3.15
CA ALA A 318 -25.46 -20.62 -1.81
C ALA A 318 -24.52 -19.38 -1.83
N PRO A 319 -24.89 -18.28 -1.18
CA PRO A 319 -24.16 -17.03 -1.25
C PRO A 319 -22.84 -17.05 -0.46
N LEU A 320 -21.99 -16.05 -0.70
CA LEU A 320 -20.72 -15.88 -0.01
C LEU A 320 -20.88 -15.33 1.41
N SER A 321 -22.00 -14.68 1.73
CA SER A 321 -22.45 -14.39 3.11
C SER A 321 -22.42 -15.62 4.04
N ASP A 322 -22.73 -16.80 3.49
CA ASP A 322 -22.88 -18.05 4.24
C ASP A 322 -21.53 -18.76 4.48
N ASN A 323 -20.45 -18.26 3.88
CA ASN A 323 -19.11 -18.81 4.05
C ASN A 323 -18.48 -18.22 5.32
N ALA A 324 -18.48 -18.99 6.40
CA ALA A 324 -17.95 -18.57 7.71
C ALA A 324 -16.53 -17.99 7.63
N ASN A 325 -15.62 -18.57 6.83
CA ASN A 325 -14.26 -18.02 6.68
C ASN A 325 -14.25 -16.59 6.12
N PHE A 326 -15.13 -16.30 5.16
CA PHE A 326 -15.28 -14.98 4.55
C PHE A 326 -15.90 -13.99 5.54
N SER A 327 -17.01 -14.40 6.19
CA SER A 327 -17.76 -13.53 7.10
C SER A 327 -17.01 -13.23 8.40
N ASP A 328 -16.27 -14.20 8.96
CA ASP A 328 -15.39 -14.00 10.13
C ASP A 328 -14.18 -13.09 9.80
N ASP A 329 -13.69 -13.11 8.56
CA ASP A 329 -12.58 -12.26 8.12
C ASP A 329 -13.04 -10.84 7.82
N LEU A 330 -14.15 -10.64 7.12
CA LEU A 330 -14.71 -9.29 6.88
C LEU A 330 -15.17 -8.65 8.20
N SER A 331 -15.77 -9.43 9.11
CA SER A 331 -16.14 -8.96 10.46
C SER A 331 -14.92 -8.47 11.25
N ALA A 332 -13.80 -9.21 11.19
CA ALA A 332 -12.55 -8.81 11.84
C ALA A 332 -11.78 -7.69 11.14
N LEU A 333 -11.99 -7.50 9.82
CA LEU A 333 -11.50 -6.35 9.07
C LEU A 333 -12.24 -5.06 9.47
N GLY A 334 -13.52 -5.16 9.87
CA GLY A 334 -14.30 -4.07 10.46
C GLY A 334 -15.05 -3.23 9.43
N GLU A 335 -15.01 -1.88 9.55
CA GLU A 335 -15.44 -0.99 8.47
C GLU A 335 -14.72 -1.42 7.19
N THR A 336 -15.43 -1.71 6.10
CA THR A 336 -14.68 -1.87 4.86
C THR A 336 -14.20 -0.48 4.31
N GLY A 337 -15.00 0.63 4.18
CA GLY A 337 -14.86 2.01 3.50
C GLY A 337 -15.53 2.41 2.08
N VAL A 338 -14.92 2.21 0.85
CA VAL A 338 -15.44 2.17 -0.59
C VAL A 338 -15.39 0.85 -1.54
N LEU A 339 -14.30 0.10 -1.88
CA LEU A 339 -14.10 -1.16 -2.77
C LEU A 339 -13.36 -2.43 -2.16
N SER A 340 -13.97 -3.39 -1.42
CA SER A 340 -13.20 -4.34 -0.53
C SER A 340 -12.72 -5.65 -1.16
N PHE A 341 -11.73 -6.34 -0.56
CA PHE A 341 -11.27 -7.66 -1.04
C PHE A 341 -11.05 -8.73 0.06
N TRP A 342 -11.16 -10.00 -0.35
CA TRP A 342 -10.86 -11.20 0.46
C TRP A 342 -10.29 -12.33 -0.42
N MET A 343 -9.39 -13.15 0.11
CA MET A 343 -8.77 -14.28 -0.60
C MET A 343 -8.43 -15.45 0.32
N ASP A 344 -8.82 -16.65 -0.10
CA ASP A 344 -8.39 -17.93 0.46
C ASP A 344 -7.12 -18.39 -0.28
N ALA A 345 -5.97 -17.86 0.16
CA ALA A 345 -4.67 -18.13 -0.47
C ALA A 345 -4.30 -19.64 -0.38
N GLY A 346 -4.81 -20.34 0.63
CA GLY A 346 -4.74 -21.80 0.74
C GLY A 346 -5.36 -22.52 -0.45
N LYS A 347 -6.64 -22.27 -0.74
CA LYS A 347 -7.32 -22.86 -1.91
C LYS A 347 -6.70 -22.41 -3.24
N LEU A 348 -6.16 -21.19 -3.31
CA LEU A 348 -5.44 -20.71 -4.50
C LEU A 348 -4.10 -21.46 -4.70
N ALA A 349 -3.41 -21.81 -3.62
CA ALA A 349 -2.17 -22.60 -3.66
C ALA A 349 -2.42 -24.05 -4.09
N ASP A 350 -3.49 -24.67 -3.57
CA ASP A 350 -3.94 -26.00 -4.01
C ASP A 350 -4.24 -26.00 -5.53
N LEU A 351 -4.87 -24.95 -6.06
CA LEU A 351 -5.10 -24.77 -7.50
C LEU A 351 -3.81 -24.56 -8.30
N ALA A 352 -2.92 -23.66 -7.84
CA ALA A 352 -1.65 -23.39 -8.52
C ALA A 352 -0.81 -24.67 -8.70
N SER A 353 -0.88 -25.57 -7.70
CA SER A 353 -0.23 -26.89 -7.69
C SER A 353 -0.75 -27.85 -8.78
N GLU A 354 -2.00 -27.71 -9.23
CA GLU A 354 -2.53 -28.50 -10.36
C GLU A 354 -2.07 -27.97 -11.72
N ILE A 355 -1.70 -26.69 -11.79
CA ILE A 355 -1.33 -25.98 -13.03
C ILE A 355 0.19 -26.08 -13.28
N ALA A 356 0.99 -25.92 -12.22
CA ALA A 356 2.45 -26.02 -12.28
C ALA A 356 3.01 -26.59 -10.96
N PRO A 357 4.02 -27.49 -10.99
CA PRO A 357 4.66 -27.99 -9.77
C PRO A 357 5.27 -26.84 -8.95
N GLN A 358 4.71 -26.58 -7.77
CA GLN A 358 5.26 -25.67 -6.77
C GLN A 358 6.04 -26.46 -5.71
N ASP A 359 6.93 -25.79 -4.97
CA ASP A 359 7.60 -26.40 -3.82
C ASP A 359 6.56 -26.74 -2.71
N PRO A 360 6.44 -28.01 -2.29
CA PRO A 360 5.60 -28.40 -1.16
C PRO A 360 5.86 -27.62 0.13
N ALA A 361 7.09 -27.10 0.34
CA ALA A 361 7.39 -26.25 1.48
C ALA A 361 6.69 -24.88 1.40
N THR A 362 6.74 -24.22 0.23
CA THR A 362 6.04 -22.94 -0.01
C THR A 362 4.53 -23.12 0.09
N LEU A 363 3.97 -24.17 -0.51
CA LEU A 363 2.55 -24.50 -0.39
C LEU A 363 2.14 -24.70 1.08
N ALA A 364 2.94 -25.41 1.87
CA ALA A 364 2.69 -25.64 3.29
C ALA A 364 2.77 -24.37 4.16
N GLN A 365 3.39 -23.28 3.68
CA GLN A 365 3.38 -21.99 4.38
C GLN A 365 2.06 -21.22 4.21
N ILE A 366 1.41 -21.35 3.05
CA ILE A 366 0.19 -20.60 2.70
C ILE A 366 -1.09 -21.44 2.70
N LYS A 367 -1.01 -22.75 2.94
CA LYS A 367 -2.16 -23.68 2.90
C LYS A 367 -3.37 -23.26 3.75
N ASN A 368 -3.15 -22.62 4.89
CA ASN A 368 -4.22 -22.11 5.77
C ASN A 368 -4.37 -20.58 5.68
N ALA A 369 -3.58 -19.93 4.82
CA ALA A 369 -3.51 -18.48 4.76
C ALA A 369 -4.78 -17.89 4.13
N ARG A 370 -5.39 -16.94 4.82
CA ARG A 370 -6.47 -16.08 4.31
C ARG A 370 -6.05 -14.63 4.44
N VAL A 371 -6.49 -13.78 3.53
CA VAL A 371 -6.21 -12.34 3.53
C VAL A 371 -7.50 -11.58 3.25
N ALA A 372 -7.78 -10.53 4.02
CA ALA A 372 -8.82 -9.56 3.73
C ALA A 372 -8.22 -8.15 3.81
N GLY A 373 -8.66 -7.23 2.95
CA GLY A 373 -8.01 -5.92 2.87
C GLY A 373 -8.93 -4.81 2.41
N ALA A 374 -8.56 -3.59 2.80
CA ALA A 374 -9.44 -2.46 2.72
C ALA A 374 -8.83 -1.04 2.62
N LEU A 375 -9.01 -0.29 1.51
CA LEU A 375 -8.69 1.15 1.43
C LEU A 375 -9.87 2.14 1.70
N ARG A 376 -9.96 2.64 2.93
CA ARG A 376 -10.96 3.62 3.41
C ARG A 376 -10.56 5.06 3.07
N PHE A 377 -11.55 5.96 3.07
CA PHE A 377 -11.42 7.41 2.92
C PHE A 377 -12.00 8.13 4.14
N ASP A 378 -11.17 8.95 4.80
CA ASP A 378 -11.56 9.94 5.80
C ASP A 378 -11.27 11.35 5.28
N GLY A 379 -11.88 12.39 5.87
CA GLY A 379 -11.65 13.77 5.46
C GLY A 379 -10.19 14.23 5.52
N GLN A 380 -9.35 13.58 6.34
CA GLN A 380 -7.92 13.89 6.52
C GLN A 380 -6.97 12.84 5.96
N TYR A 381 -7.42 11.62 5.62
CA TYR A 381 -6.53 10.54 5.19
C TYR A 381 -7.20 9.47 4.32
N VAL A 382 -6.35 8.73 3.61
CA VAL A 382 -6.68 7.47 2.94
C VAL A 382 -6.01 6.34 3.72
N GLU A 383 -6.74 5.27 4.07
CA GLU A 383 -6.24 4.16 4.90
C GLU A 383 -6.39 2.81 4.18
N LEU A 384 -5.30 2.17 3.75
CA LEU A 384 -5.27 0.74 3.43
C LEU A 384 -5.07 -0.09 4.70
N ALA A 385 -6.16 -0.54 5.30
CA ALA A 385 -6.18 -1.58 6.32
C ALA A 385 -6.09 -2.98 5.70
N GLY A 386 -5.70 -3.98 6.50
CA GLY A 386 -5.79 -5.37 6.11
C GLY A 386 -5.53 -6.33 7.26
N ILE A 387 -5.99 -7.57 7.08
CA ILE A 387 -5.72 -8.69 7.97
C ILE A 387 -5.21 -9.89 7.18
N SER A 388 -4.38 -10.71 7.82
CA SER A 388 -4.12 -12.08 7.39
C SER A 388 -4.35 -13.05 8.55
N ARG A 389 -4.79 -14.27 8.22
CA ARG A 389 -5.00 -15.36 9.17
C ARG A 389 -4.33 -16.63 8.72
N GLY A 390 -3.95 -17.50 9.66
CA GLY A 390 -3.44 -18.84 9.35
C GLY A 390 -2.16 -18.86 8.52
N ALA A 391 -1.44 -17.73 8.44
CA ALA A 391 -0.22 -17.57 7.67
C ALA A 391 0.94 -18.24 8.40
N LYS A 392 1.31 -19.45 7.99
CA LYS A 392 2.29 -20.27 8.73
C LYS A 392 3.71 -19.68 8.71
N ALA A 393 4.01 -18.77 7.79
CA ALA A 393 5.25 -17.99 7.82
C ALA A 393 5.39 -17.12 9.09
N LEU A 394 4.27 -16.78 9.76
CA LEU A 394 4.23 -16.05 11.03
C LEU A 394 4.36 -16.97 12.26
N GLU A 395 4.17 -18.28 12.09
CA GLU A 395 4.29 -19.27 13.16
C GLU A 395 5.70 -19.22 13.79
N GLY A 396 5.76 -19.15 15.12
CA GLY A 396 7.02 -19.07 15.84
C GLY A 396 7.70 -17.69 15.85
N MET A 397 7.10 -16.63 15.30
CA MET A 397 7.53 -15.26 15.62
C MET A 397 7.11 -14.87 17.06
N GLY A 398 6.01 -15.44 17.55
CA GLY A 398 5.51 -15.29 18.91
C GLY A 398 4.48 -14.17 19.06
N GLU A 399 4.38 -13.63 20.26
CA GLU A 399 3.56 -12.47 20.62
C GLU A 399 4.51 -11.37 21.13
N PRO A 400 5.02 -10.50 20.24
CA PRO A 400 5.99 -9.48 20.63
C PRO A 400 5.35 -8.32 21.42
N GLU A 401 6.13 -7.65 22.27
CA GLU A 401 5.67 -6.47 23.01
C GLU A 401 5.31 -5.30 22.06
N PRO A 402 4.38 -4.38 22.40
CA PRO A 402 4.10 -3.22 21.56
C PRO A 402 5.36 -2.39 21.25
N SER A 403 5.40 -1.85 20.04
CA SER A 403 6.53 -1.08 19.52
C SER A 403 6.65 0.29 20.20
N LYS A 404 7.88 0.81 20.32
CA LYS A 404 8.17 2.03 21.08
C LYS A 404 8.32 3.28 20.21
N ILE A 405 7.83 3.23 18.96
CA ILE A 405 7.80 4.37 18.02
C ILE A 405 7.18 5.63 18.65
N GLY A 406 6.14 5.44 19.46
CA GLY A 406 5.41 6.53 20.12
C GLY A 406 6.20 7.27 21.20
N GLN A 407 7.27 6.68 21.71
CA GLN A 407 8.14 7.23 22.76
C GLN A 407 9.32 8.03 22.18
N LEU A 408 9.29 8.35 20.88
CA LEU A 408 10.28 9.19 20.22
C LEU A 408 10.02 10.70 20.47
N PRO A 409 11.01 11.57 20.20
CA PRO A 409 10.82 13.02 20.25
C PRO A 409 9.78 13.51 19.24
N ALA A 410 8.98 14.53 19.57
CA ALA A 410 7.97 15.09 18.65
C ALA A 410 8.58 15.73 17.38
N SER A 411 9.87 16.09 17.42
CA SER A 411 10.66 16.55 16.28
C SER A 411 11.05 15.44 15.29
N THR A 412 10.69 14.17 15.55
CA THR A 412 10.87 13.06 14.62
C THR A 412 10.23 13.40 13.27
N ALA A 413 11.04 13.36 12.22
CA ALA A 413 10.63 13.54 10.82
C ALA A 413 10.34 12.19 10.15
N GLY A 414 10.99 11.12 10.57
CA GLY A 414 10.64 9.76 10.16
C GLY A 414 11.21 8.69 11.07
N ALA A 415 10.51 7.57 11.21
CA ALA A 415 10.91 6.47 12.09
C ALA A 415 10.41 5.11 11.60
N ILE A 416 11.07 4.04 12.05
CA ILE A 416 10.67 2.64 11.88
C ILE A 416 10.88 1.94 13.22
N SER A 417 9.86 1.29 13.77
CA SER A 417 9.97 0.46 14.97
C SER A 417 9.45 -0.93 14.71
N ILE A 418 10.21 -1.95 15.11
CA ILE A 418 9.84 -3.36 14.95
C ILE A 418 10.16 -4.09 16.26
N SER A 419 9.16 -4.80 16.77
CA SER A 419 9.27 -5.61 17.97
C SER A 419 9.53 -7.10 17.64
N GLY A 420 10.09 -7.85 18.58
CA GLY A 420 10.37 -9.28 18.48
C GLY A 420 11.59 -9.69 17.65
N LEU A 421 12.27 -8.79 16.93
CA LEU A 421 13.34 -9.17 15.99
C LEU A 421 14.50 -9.96 16.62
N GLY A 422 15.00 -9.57 17.79
CA GLY A 422 16.05 -10.32 18.49
C GLY A 422 15.58 -11.70 18.96
N ASP A 423 14.32 -11.80 19.39
CA ASP A 423 13.67 -13.06 19.75
C ASP A 423 13.50 -13.99 18.53
N VAL A 424 13.11 -13.46 17.37
CA VAL A 424 13.01 -14.20 16.10
C VAL A 424 14.38 -14.72 15.67
N ILE A 425 15.40 -13.86 15.62
CA ILE A 425 16.78 -14.26 15.28
C ILE A 425 17.31 -15.31 16.25
N GLY A 426 17.10 -15.12 17.56
CA GLY A 426 17.56 -16.08 18.58
C GLY A 426 16.88 -17.45 18.50
N LYS A 427 15.58 -17.49 18.20
CA LYS A 427 14.78 -18.75 18.15
C LYS A 427 14.86 -19.46 16.80
N GLN A 428 14.89 -18.71 15.69
CA GLN A 428 14.76 -19.27 14.34
C GLN A 428 16.08 -19.37 13.56
N TRP A 429 17.23 -19.05 14.17
CA TRP A 429 18.53 -19.01 13.48
C TRP A 429 18.83 -20.21 12.57
N ALA A 430 18.60 -21.44 13.04
CA ALA A 430 18.85 -22.65 12.27
C ALA A 430 17.95 -22.78 11.02
N GLN A 431 16.73 -22.25 11.08
CA GLN A 431 15.83 -22.19 9.92
C GLN A 431 16.25 -21.08 8.95
N ILE A 432 16.64 -19.90 9.46
CA ILE A 432 17.14 -18.78 8.68
C ILE A 432 18.41 -19.18 7.90
N MET A 433 19.38 -19.81 8.58
CA MET A 433 20.60 -20.34 7.96
C MET A 433 20.28 -21.38 6.88
N LYS A 434 19.37 -22.33 7.15
CA LYS A 434 18.94 -23.33 6.18
C LYS A 434 18.31 -22.69 4.93
N SER A 435 17.48 -21.66 5.09
CA SER A 435 16.90 -20.92 3.96
C SER A 435 17.96 -20.12 3.19
N ALA A 436 18.95 -19.55 3.88
CA ALA A 436 20.10 -18.89 3.24
C ALA A 436 20.98 -19.89 2.46
N ASP A 437 21.19 -21.11 2.97
CA ASP A 437 21.87 -22.20 2.25
C ASP A 437 21.10 -22.60 0.99
N GLN A 438 19.77 -22.74 1.07
CA GLN A 438 18.91 -23.03 -0.09
C GLN A 438 18.94 -21.90 -1.15
N ALA A 439 19.14 -20.65 -0.74
CA ALA A 439 19.37 -19.50 -1.62
C ALA A 439 20.84 -19.37 -2.11
N GLY A 440 21.73 -20.29 -1.72
CA GLY A 440 23.15 -20.29 -2.12
C GLY A 440 24.06 -19.33 -1.35
N GLY A 441 23.58 -18.68 -0.28
CA GLY A 441 24.32 -17.71 0.54
C GLY A 441 24.75 -18.19 1.93
N GLY A 442 24.16 -19.28 2.45
CA GLY A 442 24.40 -19.74 3.82
C GLY A 442 25.85 -20.20 4.07
N GLY A 443 26.43 -20.98 3.15
CA GLY A 443 27.81 -21.47 3.28
C GLY A 443 28.88 -20.37 3.31
N SER A 444 28.71 -19.26 2.57
CA SER A 444 29.60 -18.11 2.66
C SER A 444 29.31 -17.25 3.89
N PHE A 445 28.05 -17.15 4.33
CA PHE A 445 27.70 -16.51 5.58
C PHE A 445 28.26 -17.25 6.81
N GLN A 446 28.25 -18.59 6.82
CA GLN A 446 28.85 -19.37 7.91
C GLN A 446 30.36 -19.16 7.99
N GLN A 447 31.06 -19.14 6.84
CA GLN A 447 32.49 -18.81 6.79
C GLN A 447 32.78 -17.39 7.31
N PHE A 448 31.89 -16.43 7.03
CA PHE A 448 31.96 -15.08 7.61
C PHE A 448 31.72 -15.09 9.13
N ALA A 449 30.70 -15.81 9.61
CA ALA A 449 30.38 -15.92 11.04
C ALA A 449 31.53 -16.56 11.84
N ASP A 450 32.11 -17.65 11.34
CA ASP A 450 33.25 -18.32 11.95
C ASP A 450 34.48 -17.39 12.04
N GLN A 451 34.76 -16.62 10.97
CA GLN A 451 35.83 -15.63 10.96
C GLN A 451 35.56 -14.45 11.89
N ALA A 452 34.31 -13.96 11.94
CA ALA A 452 33.90 -12.86 12.80
C ALA A 452 34.01 -13.25 14.29
N GLN A 453 33.65 -14.48 14.63
CA GLN A 453 33.83 -15.06 15.95
C GLN A 453 35.31 -15.23 16.29
N GLN A 454 36.11 -15.83 15.39
CA GLN A 454 37.53 -16.10 15.64
C GLN A 454 38.39 -14.83 15.77
N LYS A 455 38.17 -13.82 14.92
CA LYS A 455 39.01 -12.61 14.89
C LYS A 455 38.51 -11.49 15.82
N TYR A 456 37.19 -11.32 15.98
CA TYR A 456 36.61 -10.18 16.70
C TYR A 456 35.71 -10.57 17.89
N GLY A 457 35.53 -11.88 18.15
CA GLY A 457 34.69 -12.37 19.25
C GLY A 457 33.18 -12.19 19.02
N LEU A 458 32.75 -11.97 17.77
CA LEU A 458 31.34 -11.76 17.42
C LEU A 458 30.57 -13.09 17.45
N ALA A 459 29.72 -13.28 18.46
CA ALA A 459 29.03 -14.54 18.72
C ALA A 459 27.63 -14.56 18.08
N LEU A 460 27.53 -14.92 16.80
CA LEU A 460 26.24 -15.06 16.11
C LEU A 460 25.53 -16.38 16.50
N PRO A 461 24.19 -16.40 16.71
CA PRO A 461 23.24 -15.29 16.57
C PRO A 461 23.16 -14.33 17.77
N ALA A 462 23.72 -14.68 18.94
CA ALA A 462 23.45 -13.98 20.21
C ALA A 462 23.79 -12.48 20.17
N ASP A 463 24.90 -12.11 19.54
CA ASP A 463 25.34 -10.71 19.38
C ASP A 463 24.41 -9.92 18.46
N LEU A 464 23.89 -10.54 17.38
CA LEU A 464 22.89 -9.93 16.49
C LEU A 464 21.54 -9.79 17.19
N ALA A 465 21.09 -10.83 17.91
CA ALA A 465 19.88 -10.79 18.71
C ALA A 465 19.95 -9.69 19.79
N THR A 466 21.13 -9.43 20.35
CA THR A 466 21.38 -8.34 21.32
C THR A 466 21.22 -6.95 20.67
N LEU A 467 21.66 -6.75 19.42
CA LEU A 467 21.52 -5.47 18.73
C LEU A 467 20.14 -5.23 18.12
N LEU A 468 19.39 -6.28 17.78
CA LEU A 468 17.99 -6.14 17.39
C LEU A 468 17.07 -5.99 18.61
N GLY A 469 17.45 -6.62 19.73
CA GLY A 469 16.76 -6.53 21.00
C GLY A 469 15.32 -7.06 20.96
N LYS A 470 14.55 -6.71 22.00
CA LYS A 470 13.10 -6.93 22.03
C LYS A 470 12.36 -5.95 21.12
N ASN A 471 12.85 -4.72 21.04
CA ASN A 471 12.34 -3.71 20.13
C ASN A 471 13.52 -2.90 19.59
N LEU A 472 13.57 -2.76 18.26
CA LEU A 472 14.46 -1.86 17.55
C LEU A 472 13.63 -0.71 17.00
N THR A 473 13.98 0.52 17.38
CA THR A 473 13.39 1.75 16.80
C THR A 473 14.50 2.58 16.16
N LEU A 474 14.40 2.80 14.84
CA LEU A 474 15.24 3.73 14.08
C LEU A 474 14.48 5.06 13.92
N ALA A 475 15.17 6.20 14.05
CA ALA A 475 14.54 7.52 13.97
C ALA A 475 15.46 8.57 13.33
N VAL A 476 14.88 9.42 12.49
CA VAL A 476 15.47 10.62 11.88
C VAL A 476 14.70 11.84 12.39
N ASP A 477 15.43 12.84 12.89
CA ASP A 477 14.86 14.07 13.44
C ASP A 477 14.83 15.19 12.39
N ALA A 478 13.86 16.10 12.49
CA ALA A 478 13.76 17.27 11.62
C ALA A 478 14.93 18.25 11.84
N ASN A 479 15.43 18.37 13.08
CA ASN A 479 16.50 19.32 13.39
C ASN A 479 17.84 18.86 12.82
N GLY A 480 18.35 19.56 11.82
CA GLY A 480 19.63 19.29 11.17
C GLY A 480 19.51 18.86 9.70
N LEU A 481 18.31 18.54 9.21
CA LEU A 481 18.06 18.30 7.78
C LEU A 481 18.45 19.53 6.95
N ASP A 482 17.96 20.71 7.34
CA ASP A 482 18.33 22.01 6.76
C ASP A 482 19.83 22.34 6.83
N GLY A 483 20.56 21.74 7.79
CA GLY A 483 21.97 22.04 8.06
C GLY A 483 22.97 21.13 7.34
N GLY A 484 22.50 20.17 6.54
CA GLY A 484 23.35 19.13 5.95
C GLY A 484 23.98 18.18 6.99
N GLN A 485 23.48 18.17 8.22
CA GLN A 485 23.93 17.32 9.33
C GLN A 485 22.72 16.58 9.92
N PRO A 486 22.19 15.56 9.22
CA PRO A 486 21.01 14.84 9.67
C PRO A 486 21.24 14.16 11.03
N LYS A 487 20.36 14.47 11.97
CA LYS A 487 20.23 13.74 13.24
C LYS A 487 19.51 12.42 12.97
N PHE A 488 20.20 11.31 13.18
CA PHE A 488 19.63 9.97 13.07
C PHE A 488 20.14 9.08 14.20
N GLY A 489 19.38 8.04 14.56
CA GLY A 489 19.75 7.12 15.62
C GLY A 489 18.85 5.90 15.76
N ALA A 490 19.21 5.04 16.70
CA ALA A 490 18.51 3.82 17.06
C ALA A 490 18.30 3.76 18.58
N ARG A 491 17.08 3.50 19.04
CA ARG A 491 16.71 3.14 20.42
C ARG A 491 16.41 1.64 20.44
N ILE A 492 17.18 0.87 21.21
CA ILE A 492 17.11 -0.59 21.26
C ILE A 492 16.70 -1.01 22.67
N THR A 493 15.64 -1.81 22.83
CA THR A 493 15.29 -2.44 24.12
C THR A 493 16.08 -3.73 24.28
N THR A 494 17.15 -3.72 25.08
CA THR A 494 18.13 -4.80 25.17
C THR A 494 19.00 -4.67 26.43
N ASP A 495 19.93 -5.61 26.65
CA ASP A 495 20.97 -5.49 27.66
C ASP A 495 22.01 -4.43 27.22
N PRO A 496 22.13 -3.28 27.91
CA PRO A 496 22.98 -2.18 27.47
C PRO A 496 24.47 -2.50 27.55
N ALA A 497 24.90 -3.33 28.51
CA ALA A 497 26.29 -3.69 28.68
C ALA A 497 26.74 -4.63 27.54
N LYS A 498 25.91 -5.63 27.20
CA LYS A 498 26.16 -6.50 26.05
C LYS A 498 26.07 -5.72 24.73
N ALA A 499 25.06 -4.87 24.53
CA ALA A 499 24.94 -4.08 23.30
C ALA A 499 26.16 -3.16 23.09
N GLN A 500 26.67 -2.53 24.15
CA GLN A 500 27.90 -1.74 24.09
C GLN A 500 29.14 -2.60 23.75
N GLU A 501 29.25 -3.82 24.29
CA GLU A 501 30.31 -4.78 23.92
C GLU A 501 30.23 -5.13 22.43
N VAL A 502 29.06 -5.51 21.93
CA VAL A 502 28.87 -5.93 20.52
C VAL A 502 29.14 -4.78 19.55
N VAL A 503 28.68 -3.56 19.83
CA VAL A 503 29.07 -2.38 19.03
C VAL A 503 30.59 -2.20 19.02
N GLY A 504 31.25 -2.37 20.16
CA GLY A 504 32.71 -2.36 20.27
C GLY A 504 33.43 -3.51 19.53
N LYS A 505 32.75 -4.61 19.16
CA LYS A 505 33.26 -5.64 18.24
C LYS A 505 33.09 -5.19 16.78
N ILE A 506 31.92 -4.65 16.43
CA ILE A 506 31.60 -4.20 15.07
C ILE A 506 32.47 -3.00 14.66
N GLU A 507 32.74 -2.06 15.54
CA GLU A 507 33.64 -0.93 15.26
C GLU A 507 35.07 -1.40 14.95
N LYS A 508 35.58 -2.40 15.68
CA LYS A 508 36.88 -3.03 15.39
C LYS A 508 36.86 -3.76 14.05
N PHE A 509 35.79 -4.51 13.76
CA PHE A 509 35.60 -5.18 12.48
C PHE A 509 35.66 -4.18 11.31
N LEU A 510 34.89 -3.09 11.39
CA LEU A 510 34.81 -2.09 10.32
C LEU A 510 36.13 -1.30 10.17
N ALA A 511 36.79 -0.95 11.27
CA ALA A 511 38.10 -0.31 11.24
C ALA A 511 39.19 -1.20 10.60
N ASP A 512 39.24 -2.48 10.96
CA ASP A 512 40.15 -3.47 10.35
C ASP A 512 39.83 -3.73 8.86
N SER A 513 38.57 -3.58 8.45
CA SER A 513 38.15 -3.60 7.04
C SER A 513 38.44 -2.30 6.27
N GLY A 514 39.03 -1.28 6.91
CA GLY A 514 39.31 0.01 6.29
C GLY A 514 38.07 0.88 6.04
N THR A 515 36.93 0.52 6.62
CA THR A 515 35.66 1.24 6.45
C THR A 515 35.55 2.36 7.48
N SER A 516 35.48 3.61 7.02
CA SER A 516 35.30 4.77 7.91
C SER A 516 33.89 4.79 8.51
N VAL A 517 33.76 4.33 9.75
CA VAL A 517 32.51 4.43 10.52
C VAL A 517 32.32 5.87 11.02
N PRO A 518 31.13 6.48 10.88
CA PRO A 518 30.78 7.69 11.60
C PRO A 518 30.89 7.46 13.11
N GLN A 519 31.43 8.42 13.88
CA GLN A 519 31.44 8.31 15.33
C GLN A 519 30.01 8.47 15.85
N LEU A 520 29.38 7.35 16.24
CA LEU A 520 28.08 7.35 16.88
C LEU A 520 28.23 7.58 18.38
N ALA A 521 27.46 8.54 18.89
CA ALA A 521 27.22 8.69 20.31
C ALA A 521 26.48 7.47 20.85
N LYS A 522 26.80 7.10 22.10
CA LYS A 522 26.30 5.88 22.76
C LYS A 522 25.74 6.25 24.12
N VAL A 523 24.49 5.92 24.39
CA VAL A 523 23.85 6.16 25.68
C VAL A 523 23.21 4.85 26.17
N PRO A 524 23.80 4.17 27.16
CA PRO A 524 23.13 3.10 27.88
C PRO A 524 22.11 3.68 28.87
N GLY A 525 20.93 3.06 28.94
CA GLY A 525 19.86 3.36 29.89
C GLY A 525 19.33 2.08 30.55
N ASP A 526 18.29 2.19 31.38
CA ASP A 526 17.66 1.02 31.96
C ASP A 526 16.92 0.21 30.88
N GLY A 527 17.23 -1.09 30.77
CA GLY A 527 16.73 -1.99 29.73
C GLY A 527 16.91 -1.51 28.27
N THR A 528 17.73 -0.49 28.01
CA THR A 528 17.78 0.21 26.72
C THR A 528 19.19 0.65 26.35
N PHE A 529 19.49 0.63 25.05
CA PHE A 529 20.74 1.12 24.50
C PHE A 529 20.47 2.01 23.29
N VAL A 530 21.09 3.19 23.24
CA VAL A 530 20.89 4.18 22.19
C VAL A 530 22.19 4.44 21.43
N LEU A 531 22.07 4.50 20.11
CA LEU A 531 23.11 4.96 19.17
C LEU A 531 22.58 6.17 18.41
N ALA A 532 23.37 7.23 18.22
CA ALA A 532 22.96 8.37 17.37
C ALA A 532 24.13 9.12 16.74
N SER A 533 23.84 9.91 15.69
CA SER A 533 24.85 10.74 15.01
C SER A 533 25.38 11.94 15.81
N SER A 534 24.81 12.22 17.00
CA SER A 534 25.32 13.23 17.94
C SER A 534 24.97 12.90 19.39
N GLN A 535 25.78 13.40 20.33
CA GLN A 535 25.60 13.12 21.77
C GLN A 535 24.27 13.67 22.30
N ASP A 536 23.88 14.86 21.86
CA ASP A 536 22.62 15.49 22.27
C ASP A 536 21.41 14.67 21.79
N TYR A 537 21.42 14.19 20.55
CA TYR A 537 20.33 13.37 20.02
C TYR A 537 20.31 11.96 20.63
N ALA A 538 21.46 11.38 20.99
CA ALA A 538 21.49 10.14 21.78
C ALA A 538 20.89 10.34 23.19
N ALA A 539 21.18 11.48 23.83
CA ALA A 539 20.59 11.85 25.12
C ALA A 539 19.12 12.31 25.01
N GLU A 540 18.61 12.54 23.80
CA GLU A 540 17.21 12.85 23.50
C GLU A 540 16.42 11.55 23.25
N LEU A 541 16.91 10.68 22.37
CA LEU A 541 16.36 9.33 22.11
C LEU A 541 16.41 8.38 23.32
N ALA A 542 17.25 8.65 24.32
CA ALA A 542 17.29 7.88 25.57
C ALA A 542 16.17 8.23 26.57
N LYS A 543 15.40 9.30 26.30
CA LYS A 543 14.23 9.70 27.09
C LYS A 543 12.96 9.15 26.45
N ASP A 544 11.86 9.16 27.22
CA ASP A 544 10.53 9.01 26.65
C ASP A 544 10.06 10.37 26.12
N GLY A 545 9.98 10.46 24.79
CA GLY A 545 9.48 11.62 24.08
C GLY A 545 7.97 11.57 23.83
N SER A 546 7.44 12.68 23.32
CA SER A 546 6.00 12.93 23.15
C SER A 546 5.51 12.82 21.71
N LEU A 547 6.10 11.97 20.87
CA LEU A 547 5.58 11.75 19.50
C LEU A 547 4.15 11.18 19.54
N LEU A 548 3.81 10.39 20.56
CA LEU A 548 2.44 9.97 20.87
C LEU A 548 1.44 11.11 21.10
N ASP A 549 1.88 12.35 21.33
CA ASP A 549 1.02 13.52 21.50
C ASP A 549 0.80 14.31 20.20
N ASP A 550 1.62 14.12 19.17
CA ASP A 550 1.54 14.80 17.87
C ASP A 550 0.28 14.35 17.09
N GLU A 551 -0.50 15.29 16.57
CA GLU A 551 -1.77 15.01 15.89
C GLU A 551 -1.57 14.33 14.53
N THR A 552 -0.51 14.69 13.79
CA THR A 552 -0.17 14.05 12.52
C THR A 552 0.27 12.61 12.75
N PHE A 553 1.06 12.37 13.80
CA PHE A 553 1.44 11.01 14.21
C PHE A 553 0.24 10.17 14.62
N LYS A 554 -0.64 10.69 15.49
CA LYS A 554 -1.88 10.01 15.93
C LYS A 554 -2.79 9.63 14.77
N LEU A 555 -2.92 10.51 13.77
CA LEU A 555 -3.73 10.27 12.59
C LEU A 555 -3.09 9.26 11.64
N ALA A 556 -1.75 9.25 11.51
CA ALA A 556 -1.00 8.37 10.61
C ALA A 556 -0.75 6.95 11.16
N ILE A 557 -0.58 6.81 12.47
CA ILE A 557 -0.25 5.54 13.16
C ILE A 557 -1.41 5.17 14.09
N PRO A 558 -2.50 4.55 13.56
CA PRO A 558 -3.59 4.08 14.39
C PRO A 558 -3.11 2.98 15.33
N ASP A 559 -3.68 2.96 16.53
CA ASP A 559 -3.40 1.99 17.59
C ASP A 559 -1.90 1.81 17.91
N ALA A 560 -1.12 2.90 17.82
CA ALA A 560 0.33 2.94 18.07
C ALA A 560 0.77 2.27 19.40
N GLY A 561 -0.08 2.28 20.43
CA GLY A 561 0.17 1.63 21.72
C GLY A 561 -0.01 0.11 21.74
N ALA A 562 -0.55 -0.48 20.67
CA ALA A 562 -0.69 -1.92 20.47
C ALA A 562 0.14 -2.43 19.27
N ALA A 563 0.46 -1.56 18.31
CA ALA A 563 1.22 -1.88 17.10
C ALA A 563 2.57 -2.54 17.42
N THR A 564 2.78 -3.78 16.97
CA THR A 564 4.03 -4.56 17.15
C THR A 564 5.10 -4.16 16.14
N PHE A 565 4.69 -3.59 15.01
CA PHE A 565 5.55 -2.86 14.08
C PHE A 565 4.87 -1.57 13.63
N ALA A 566 5.67 -0.56 13.31
CA ALA A 566 5.20 0.68 12.72
C ALA A 566 6.32 1.40 11.94
N ALA A 567 5.95 2.21 10.95
CA ALA A 567 6.83 3.20 10.34
C ALA A 567 6.05 4.48 10.06
N TYR A 568 6.70 5.63 10.25
CA TYR A 568 6.11 6.96 10.14
C TYR A 568 7.04 7.87 9.34
N VAL A 569 6.49 8.73 8.48
CA VAL A 569 7.19 9.85 7.84
C VAL A 569 6.27 11.06 7.85
N ASP A 570 6.73 12.13 8.49
CA ASP A 570 6.12 13.44 8.46
C ASP A 570 6.64 14.17 7.21
N LEU A 571 5.79 14.30 6.19
CA LEU A 571 6.21 14.83 4.90
C LEU A 571 6.45 16.35 4.97
N ASN A 572 5.67 17.05 5.79
CA ASN A 572 5.85 18.48 6.03
C ASN A 572 7.18 18.78 6.76
N LYS A 573 7.66 17.89 7.65
CA LYS A 573 9.01 17.98 8.26
C LYS A 573 10.16 17.68 7.29
N VAL A 574 9.93 17.04 6.13
CA VAL A 574 10.98 16.71 5.14
C VAL A 574 10.78 17.35 3.75
N GLU A 575 9.79 18.24 3.60
CA GLU A 575 9.30 18.73 2.29
C GLU A 575 10.41 19.24 1.36
N LYS A 576 11.40 19.94 1.92
CA LYS A 576 12.52 20.58 1.19
C LYS A 576 13.40 19.55 0.49
N LEU A 577 13.55 18.36 1.08
CA LEU A 577 14.42 17.30 0.55
C LEU A 577 13.92 16.71 -0.77
N TYR A 578 12.63 16.87 -1.10
CA TYR A 578 12.05 16.38 -2.36
C TYR A 578 11.43 17.50 -3.20
N LEU A 579 10.68 18.43 -2.62
CA LEU A 579 9.96 19.48 -3.36
C LEU A 579 10.89 20.45 -4.10
N GLU A 580 12.13 20.67 -3.67
CA GLU A 580 13.06 21.56 -4.39
C GLU A 580 13.39 21.05 -5.80
N THR A 581 13.39 19.73 -6.01
CA THR A 581 13.69 19.10 -7.30
C THR A 581 12.50 19.05 -8.26
N LEU A 582 11.28 19.32 -7.75
CA LEU A 582 10.02 19.08 -8.45
C LEU A 582 9.40 20.37 -8.99
N GLN A 583 8.67 20.25 -10.10
CA GLN A 583 7.98 21.35 -10.78
C GLN A 583 6.57 20.93 -11.24
N GLY A 584 5.73 21.91 -11.58
CA GLY A 584 4.40 21.67 -12.15
C GLY A 584 3.50 20.80 -11.26
N ASP A 585 2.73 19.93 -11.92
CA ASP A 585 1.74 19.04 -11.30
C ASP A 585 2.34 18.13 -10.24
N ASP A 586 3.54 17.55 -10.45
CA ASP A 586 4.17 16.64 -9.47
C ASP A 586 4.45 17.36 -8.15
N LYS A 587 4.93 18.61 -8.22
CA LYS A 587 5.12 19.45 -7.03
C LYS A 587 3.79 19.78 -6.38
N ALA A 588 2.80 20.23 -7.16
CA ALA A 588 1.48 20.61 -6.64
C ALA A 588 0.75 19.45 -5.96
N ASN A 589 0.85 18.24 -6.53
CA ASN A 589 0.29 17.00 -5.98
C ASN A 589 1.00 16.57 -4.70
N LEU A 590 2.34 16.57 -4.67
CA LEU A 590 3.10 16.16 -3.49
C LEU A 590 3.09 17.22 -2.36
N GLN A 591 2.70 18.47 -2.66
CA GLN A 591 2.34 19.50 -1.67
C GLN A 591 0.96 19.32 -1.04
N GLN A 592 0.19 18.27 -1.40
CA GLN A 592 -1.06 17.92 -0.72
C GLN A 592 -0.87 16.84 0.36
N LEU A 593 0.34 16.28 0.51
CA LEU A 593 0.61 15.14 1.39
C LEU A 593 1.26 15.60 2.70
N ARG A 594 0.57 15.40 3.83
CA ARG A 594 1.02 15.80 5.16
C ARG A 594 1.98 14.79 5.79
N ALA A 595 1.65 13.50 5.69
CA ALA A 595 2.44 12.40 6.26
C ALA A 595 2.04 11.04 5.67
N VAL A 596 2.88 10.03 5.89
CA VAL A 596 2.57 8.62 5.66
C VAL A 596 2.86 7.84 6.94
N GLY A 597 1.97 6.94 7.32
CA GLY A 597 2.16 6.03 8.44
C GLY A 597 1.74 4.62 8.09
N ILE A 598 2.43 3.63 8.62
CA ILE A 598 1.98 2.24 8.65
C ILE A 598 2.12 1.72 10.08
N SER A 599 1.10 1.02 10.57
CA SER A 599 1.11 0.29 11.83
C SER A 599 0.55 -1.12 11.62
N GLY A 600 0.84 -2.03 12.55
CA GLY A 600 0.21 -3.34 12.53
C GLY A 600 0.51 -4.17 13.76
N THR A 601 -0.26 -5.24 13.94
CA THR A 601 -0.15 -6.18 15.05
C THR A 601 0.05 -7.60 14.54
N GLN A 602 0.64 -8.46 15.37
CA GLN A 602 0.86 -9.87 15.05
C GLN A 602 0.57 -10.73 16.29
N SER A 603 -0.18 -11.82 16.10
CA SER A 603 -0.50 -12.78 17.15
C SER A 603 -0.53 -14.20 16.56
N GLY A 604 0.56 -14.95 16.78
CA GLY A 604 0.71 -16.30 16.23
C GLY A 604 0.72 -16.32 14.70
N THR A 605 -0.30 -16.94 14.09
CA THR A 605 -0.47 -17.06 12.63
C THR A 605 -1.25 -15.91 11.99
N ASP A 606 -1.78 -15.00 12.80
CA ASP A 606 -2.68 -13.94 12.38
C ASP A 606 -2.01 -12.58 12.57
N ALA A 607 -2.29 -11.63 11.68
CA ALA A 607 -1.75 -10.27 11.72
C ALA A 607 -2.73 -9.25 11.15
N SER A 608 -2.62 -8.01 11.57
CA SER A 608 -3.32 -6.87 10.99
C SER A 608 -2.36 -5.74 10.65
N PHE A 609 -2.72 -4.89 9.69
CA PHE A 609 -2.02 -3.65 9.39
C PHE A 609 -2.99 -2.53 9.00
N SER A 610 -2.50 -1.30 9.09
CA SER A 610 -3.09 -0.10 8.52
C SER A 610 -1.99 0.78 7.94
N LEU A 611 -2.11 1.15 6.66
CA LEU A 611 -1.25 2.10 5.95
C LEU A 611 -2.08 3.35 5.65
N ARG A 612 -1.72 4.49 6.24
CA ARG A 612 -2.38 5.78 6.05
C ARG A 612 -1.53 6.77 5.30
N VAL A 613 -2.14 7.45 4.34
CA VAL A 613 -1.61 8.65 3.68
C VAL A 613 -2.48 9.83 4.09
N LEU A 614 -1.89 10.82 4.74
CA LEU A 614 -2.57 12.01 5.26
C LEU A 614 -2.47 13.16 4.26
N PHE A 615 -3.52 13.98 4.22
CA PHE A 615 -3.61 15.14 3.34
C PHE A 615 -3.76 16.44 4.13
N ASP A 616 -3.31 17.55 3.53
CA ASP A 616 -3.38 18.87 4.18
C ASP A 616 -4.75 19.56 4.12
#